data_AF-A0A850RQE3-F1
#
_entry.id   AF-A0A850RQE3-F1
#
_cell.length_a   1.000
_cell.length_b   1.000
_cell.length_c   1.000
_cell.angle_alpha   90.00
_cell.angle_beta   90.00
_cell.angle_gamma   90.00
#
_symmetry.space_group_name_H-M   'P 1'
#
loop_
_entity.id
_entity.type
_entity.pdbx_description
1 polymer ?
#
loop_
_entity_poly.entity_id
_entity_poly.type
_entity_poly.pdbx_seq_one_letter_code
_entity_poly.pdbx_strand_id
1 'polypeptide(L)'
;MHGYTLRSGAANGADCAFEAGSDRCEIYLPWPGFNGHESERHHLSDEAMRLAEQLHPAWAQLSPAARKLMARNGYQILGADLRSPVDFVVCWTPDGSQTEAERSRLTGGTGQAIALADRWGIPVFNLARPGALEQLGDLVRQLVD
;
A
#
# COMPACT_ATOMS: atom_id res chain seq x y z
N MET A 1 -10.10 -13.37 4.06
CA MET A 1 -9.89 -13.75 2.63
C MET A 1 -9.19 -15.11 2.63
N HIS A 2 -9.89 -16.20 2.27
CA HIS A 2 -9.23 -17.51 2.22
C HIS A 2 -8.30 -17.56 1.00
N GLY A 3 -7.03 -17.92 1.21
CA GLY A 3 -6.04 -18.09 0.13
C GLY A 3 -5.11 -16.90 -0.14
N TYR A 4 -5.42 -15.70 0.35
CA TYR A 4 -4.57 -14.51 0.18
C TYR A 4 -3.83 -14.13 1.46
N THR A 5 -2.71 -13.42 1.30
CA THR A 5 -1.99 -12.77 2.40
C THR A 5 -2.11 -11.26 2.24
N LEU A 6 -2.62 -10.56 3.25
CA LEU A 6 -2.68 -9.10 3.28
C LEU A 6 -1.28 -8.53 3.50
N ARG A 7 -0.87 -7.53 2.70
CA ARG A 7 0.24 -6.63 3.04
C ARG A 7 -0.29 -5.26 3.41
N SER A 8 0.03 -4.79 4.61
CA SER A 8 -0.49 -3.54 5.17
C SER A 8 0.59 -2.82 5.99
N GLY A 9 0.29 -1.69 6.63
CA GLY A 9 1.26 -1.04 7.51
C GLY A 9 0.69 -0.25 8.68
N ALA A 10 -0.41 -0.75 9.22
CA ALA A 10 -0.98 -0.34 10.50
C ALA A 10 -1.29 1.16 10.63
N ALA A 11 -1.56 1.88 9.53
CA ALA A 11 -2.12 3.23 9.63
C ALA A 11 -3.59 3.19 10.09
N ASN A 12 -4.05 4.22 10.80
CA ASN A 12 -5.46 4.29 11.18
C ASN A 12 -6.38 4.31 9.93
N GLY A 13 -7.53 3.64 10.02
CA GLY A 13 -8.51 3.57 8.93
C GLY A 13 -8.36 2.29 8.11
N ALA A 14 -8.01 2.42 6.83
CA ALA A 14 -7.99 1.31 5.88
C ALA A 14 -7.10 0.14 6.34
N ASP A 15 -5.85 0.40 6.76
CA ASP A 15 -4.94 -0.65 7.19
C ASP A 15 -5.54 -1.46 8.35
N CYS A 16 -6.09 -0.81 9.38
CA CYS A 16 -6.75 -1.47 10.51
C CYS A 16 -7.98 -2.29 10.10
N ALA A 17 -8.81 -1.75 9.20
CA ALA A 17 -10.03 -2.41 8.74
C ALA A 17 -9.72 -3.69 7.94
N PHE A 18 -8.74 -3.63 7.03
CA PHE A 18 -8.33 -4.80 6.25
C PHE A 18 -7.62 -5.84 7.09
N GLU A 19 -6.80 -5.42 8.05
CA GLU A 19 -6.10 -6.32 8.96
C GLU A 19 -7.10 -7.09 9.83
N ALA A 20 -8.11 -6.43 10.40
CA ALA A 20 -9.15 -7.09 11.19
C ALA A 20 -9.97 -8.12 10.38
N GLY A 21 -10.05 -7.96 9.05
CA GLY A 21 -10.75 -8.87 8.13
C GLY A 21 -9.87 -9.94 7.48
N SER A 22 -8.60 -10.04 7.86
CA SER A 22 -7.62 -10.92 7.21
C SER A 22 -7.00 -11.92 8.20
N ASP A 23 -6.96 -13.19 7.81
CA ASP A 23 -6.39 -14.26 8.64
C ASP A 23 -4.86 -14.33 8.55
N ARG A 24 -4.29 -13.84 7.43
CA ARG A 24 -2.85 -13.86 7.14
C ARG A 24 -2.40 -12.46 6.74
N CYS A 25 -1.45 -11.92 7.49
CA CYS A 25 -0.97 -10.55 7.30
C CYS A 25 0.56 -10.46 7.33
N GLU A 26 1.11 -9.60 6.50
CA GLU A 26 2.45 -9.03 6.61
C GLU A 26 2.32 -7.53 6.85
N ILE A 27 2.51 -7.11 8.10
CA ILE A 27 2.34 -5.71 8.50
C ILE A 27 3.69 -5.02 8.53
N TYR A 28 3.94 -4.09 7.61
CA TYR A 28 5.20 -3.34 7.53
C TYR A 28 5.06 -2.02 8.27
N LEU A 29 5.95 -1.75 9.24
CA LEU A 29 5.90 -0.55 10.06
C LEU A 29 7.01 0.43 9.67
N PRO A 30 6.78 1.75 9.80
CA PRO A 30 7.82 2.75 9.58
C PRO A 30 8.85 2.82 10.74
N TRP A 31 8.48 2.32 11.93
CA TRP A 31 9.34 2.18 13.12
C TRP A 31 8.69 1.20 14.11
N PRO A 32 9.43 0.67 15.11
CA PRO A 32 8.88 -0.24 16.11
C PRO A 32 7.71 0.40 16.89
N GLY A 33 6.64 -0.35 17.08
CA GLY A 33 5.48 0.10 17.86
C GLY A 33 4.61 1.17 17.19
N PHE A 34 4.74 1.38 15.88
CA PHE A 34 3.89 2.34 15.15
C PHE A 34 2.41 2.00 15.35
N ASN A 35 1.63 2.99 15.82
CA ASN A 35 0.23 2.84 16.23
C ASN A 35 -0.02 1.69 17.24
N GLY A 36 0.97 1.36 18.08
CA GLY A 36 0.87 0.28 19.06
C GLY A 36 0.96 -1.12 18.46
N HIS A 37 1.29 -1.26 17.18
CA HIS A 37 1.41 -2.54 16.52
C HIS A 37 2.75 -3.22 16.82
N GLU A 38 2.72 -4.53 17.10
CA GLU A 38 3.88 -5.33 17.54
C GLU A 38 4.66 -6.01 16.39
N SER A 39 4.48 -5.57 15.14
CA SER A 39 5.12 -6.25 14.01
C SER A 39 6.62 -6.00 14.01
N GLU A 40 7.41 -7.05 13.83
CA GLU A 40 8.86 -6.97 13.72
C GLU A 40 9.33 -6.45 12.34
N ARG A 41 8.42 -6.30 11.37
CA ARG A 41 8.73 -5.80 10.02
C ARG A 41 8.83 -4.27 10.01
N HIS A 42 9.72 -3.72 10.82
CA HIS A 42 9.94 -2.28 10.99
C HIS A 42 11.32 -1.81 10.50
N HIS A 43 12.12 -2.72 9.91
CA HIS A 43 13.41 -2.38 9.34
C HIS A 43 13.23 -1.83 7.92
N LEU A 44 13.57 -0.56 7.72
CA LEU A 44 13.55 0.10 6.43
C LEU A 44 14.96 0.09 5.84
N SER A 45 15.12 -0.59 4.69
CA SER A 45 16.37 -0.61 3.94
C SER A 45 16.62 0.72 3.22
N ASP A 46 17.88 0.97 2.87
CA ASP A 46 18.25 2.10 2.01
C ASP A 46 17.60 2.02 0.62
N GLU A 47 17.33 0.80 0.12
CA GLU A 47 16.64 0.58 -1.16
C GLU A 47 15.19 1.08 -1.08
N ALA A 48 14.48 0.77 0.02
CA ALA A 48 13.12 1.27 0.24
C ALA A 48 13.07 2.80 0.36
N MET A 49 14.05 3.39 1.05
CA MET A 49 14.18 4.85 1.16
C MET A 49 14.42 5.51 -0.21
N ARG A 50 15.32 4.94 -1.02
CA ARG A 50 15.60 5.42 -2.39
C ARG A 50 14.42 5.26 -3.33
N LEU A 51 13.71 4.13 -3.26
CA LEU A 51 12.49 3.91 -4.03
C LEU A 51 11.43 4.97 -3.70
N ALA A 52 11.26 5.29 -2.42
CA ALA A 52 10.31 6.31 -2.00
C ALA A 52 10.71 7.72 -2.43
N GLU A 53 11.99 8.06 -2.35
CA GLU A 53 12.53 9.32 -2.85
C GLU A 53 12.26 9.53 -4.34
N GLN A 54 12.44 8.48 -5.16
CA GLN A 54 12.22 8.55 -6.61
C GLN A 54 10.75 8.72 -7.00
N LEU A 55 9.81 8.25 -6.16
CA LEU A 55 8.37 8.29 -6.44
C LEU A 55 7.68 9.53 -5.87
N HIS A 56 8.26 10.16 -4.86
CA HIS A 56 7.61 11.24 -4.12
C HIS A 56 7.95 12.62 -4.73
N PRO A 57 6.96 13.39 -5.23
CA PRO A 57 7.20 14.62 -6.00
C PRO A 57 7.86 15.75 -5.20
N ALA A 58 7.78 15.71 -3.87
CA ALA A 58 8.31 16.73 -2.97
C ALA A 58 9.14 16.13 -1.81
N TRP A 59 9.94 15.08 -2.08
CA TRP A 59 10.68 14.34 -1.04
C TRP A 59 11.48 15.22 -0.07
N ALA A 60 12.17 16.22 -0.60
CA ALA A 60 12.98 17.14 0.19
C ALA A 60 12.17 17.90 1.26
N GLN A 61 10.87 18.09 1.04
CA GLN A 61 9.97 18.80 1.95
C GLN A 61 9.38 17.89 3.05
N LEU A 62 9.55 16.57 2.94
CA LEU A 62 9.04 15.63 3.93
C LEU A 62 9.89 15.65 5.21
N SER A 63 9.20 15.54 6.35
CA SER A 63 9.84 15.25 7.64
C SER A 63 10.47 13.84 7.63
N PRO A 64 11.45 13.57 8.50
CA PRO A 64 12.03 12.22 8.61
C PRO A 64 10.99 11.12 8.86
N ALA A 65 9.97 11.40 9.68
CA ALA A 65 8.89 10.45 9.95
C ALA A 65 8.02 10.22 8.69
N ALA A 66 7.68 11.27 7.94
CA ALA A 66 6.94 11.15 6.69
C ALA A 66 7.72 10.36 5.65
N ARG A 67 9.05 10.55 5.54
CA ARG A 67 9.91 9.74 4.65
C ARG A 67 9.88 8.27 5.00
N LYS A 68 9.87 7.91 6.28
CA LYS A 68 9.76 6.51 6.72
C LYS A 68 8.39 5.90 6.41
N LEU A 69 7.32 6.66 6.57
CA LEU A 69 5.97 6.24 6.13
C LEU A 69 5.93 5.97 4.62
N MET A 70 6.53 6.87 3.83
CA MET A 70 6.66 6.72 2.38
C MET A 70 7.51 5.49 2.00
N ALA A 71 8.65 5.27 2.66
CA ALA A 71 9.51 4.09 2.42
C ALA A 71 8.80 2.77 2.75
N ARG A 72 8.05 2.73 3.85
CA ARG A 72 7.24 1.56 4.23
C ARG A 72 6.29 1.11 3.12
N ASN A 73 5.68 2.05 2.40
CA ASN A 73 4.72 1.73 1.34
C ASN A 73 5.31 0.85 0.23
N GLY A 74 6.63 0.93 -0.02
CA GLY A 74 7.31 0.07 -0.99
C GLY A 74 7.16 -1.41 -0.67
N TYR A 75 7.27 -1.76 0.62
CA TYR A 75 7.12 -3.14 1.08
C TYR A 75 5.69 -3.67 0.99
N GLN A 76 4.68 -2.79 1.12
CA GLN A 76 3.28 -3.19 0.95
C GLN A 76 3.01 -3.62 -0.49
N ILE A 77 3.67 -2.99 -1.46
CA ILE A 77 3.48 -3.30 -2.89
C ILE A 77 4.38 -4.43 -3.35
N LEU A 78 5.66 -4.42 -2.97
CA LEU A 78 6.69 -5.30 -3.54
C LEU A 78 7.24 -6.34 -2.56
N GLY A 79 6.68 -6.45 -1.36
CA GLY A 79 7.14 -7.39 -0.34
C GLY A 79 8.49 -7.01 0.27
N ALA A 80 8.96 -7.81 1.24
CA ALA A 80 10.17 -7.56 2.02
C ALA A 80 11.45 -7.46 1.18
N ASP A 81 11.48 -8.08 0.00
CA ASP A 81 12.60 -8.07 -0.95
C ASP A 81 12.53 -6.92 -1.98
N LEU A 82 11.46 -6.11 -1.93
CA LEU A 82 11.12 -5.06 -2.89
C LEU A 82 11.05 -5.57 -4.35
N ARG A 83 10.74 -6.85 -4.55
CA ARG A 83 10.75 -7.53 -5.87
C ARG A 83 9.60 -8.51 -6.07
N SER A 84 8.88 -8.86 -5.01
CA SER A 84 7.76 -9.79 -5.01
C SER A 84 6.42 -9.01 -5.00
N PRO A 85 5.91 -8.55 -6.14
CA PRO A 85 4.70 -7.71 -6.19
C PRO A 85 3.47 -8.40 -5.60
N VAL A 86 2.53 -7.61 -5.11
CA VAL A 86 1.16 -8.07 -4.80
C VAL A 86 0.36 -8.32 -6.09
N ASP A 87 -0.64 -9.19 -6.03
CA ASP A 87 -1.52 -9.48 -7.17
C ASP A 87 -2.43 -8.30 -7.51
N PHE A 88 -2.84 -7.52 -6.50
CA PHE A 88 -3.67 -6.33 -6.62
C PHE A 88 -3.54 -5.43 -5.39
N VAL A 89 -3.98 -4.18 -5.52
CA VAL A 89 -4.08 -3.22 -4.41
C VAL A 89 -5.54 -2.88 -4.17
N VAL A 90 -5.97 -2.88 -2.91
CA VAL A 90 -7.28 -2.33 -2.50
C VAL A 90 -7.03 -1.12 -1.61
N CYS A 91 -7.66 0.01 -1.94
CA CYS A 91 -7.49 1.22 -1.16
C CYS A 91 -8.76 2.08 -1.15
N TRP A 92 -8.73 3.18 -0.42
CA TRP A 92 -9.73 4.23 -0.51
C TRP A 92 -9.01 5.58 -0.51
N THR A 93 -9.27 6.41 -1.52
CA THR A 93 -8.88 7.82 -1.50
C THR A 93 -10.06 8.68 -1.96
N PRO A 94 -10.22 9.91 -1.42
CA PRO A 94 -11.37 10.75 -1.74
C PRO A 94 -11.54 11.07 -3.24
N ASP A 95 -10.43 11.11 -3.98
CA ASP A 95 -10.40 11.37 -5.42
C ASP A 95 -10.50 10.10 -6.29
N GLY A 96 -10.56 8.92 -5.67
CA GLY A 96 -10.68 7.65 -6.40
C GLY A 96 -9.47 7.34 -7.30
N SER A 97 -8.28 7.84 -7.00
CA SER A 97 -7.08 7.57 -7.82
C SER A 97 -6.74 6.07 -7.85
N GLN A 98 -6.47 5.54 -9.04
CA GLN A 98 -6.04 4.17 -9.30
C GLN A 98 -4.73 4.10 -10.11
N THR A 99 -4.32 5.19 -10.77
CA THR A 99 -3.05 5.26 -11.53
C THR A 99 -2.15 6.39 -11.04
N GLU A 100 -0.88 6.38 -11.43
CA GLU A 100 0.08 7.44 -11.09
C GLU A 100 -0.39 8.81 -11.63
N ALA A 101 -0.95 8.82 -12.85
CA ALA A 101 -1.40 10.02 -13.54
C ALA A 101 -2.65 10.65 -12.92
N GLU A 102 -3.48 9.85 -12.24
CA GLU A 102 -4.70 10.32 -11.57
C GLU A 102 -4.45 10.93 -10.19
N ARG A 103 -3.22 10.81 -9.67
CA ARG A 103 -2.92 11.29 -8.31
C ARG A 103 -3.08 12.80 -8.21
N SER A 104 -3.67 13.20 -7.09
CA SER A 104 -3.84 14.60 -6.72
C SER A 104 -3.40 14.82 -5.28
N ARG A 105 -3.51 16.07 -4.80
CA ARG A 105 -3.32 16.36 -3.36
C ARG A 105 -4.31 15.59 -2.48
N LEU A 106 -5.49 15.25 -2.99
CA LEU A 106 -6.51 14.52 -2.24
C LEU A 106 -6.18 13.03 -2.10
N THR A 107 -5.33 12.46 -2.96
CA THR A 107 -4.87 11.08 -2.84
C THR A 107 -4.08 10.85 -1.55
N GLY A 108 -3.36 11.87 -1.08
CA GLY A 108 -2.59 11.83 0.16
C GLY A 108 -1.46 10.79 0.14
N GLY A 109 -1.15 10.24 1.32
CA GLY A 109 -0.05 9.29 1.50
C GLY A 109 -0.21 7.97 0.72
N THR A 110 -1.44 7.58 0.39
CA THR A 110 -1.74 6.40 -0.44
C THR A 110 -1.22 6.55 -1.86
N GLY A 111 -1.03 7.78 -2.34
CA GLY A 111 -0.61 8.05 -3.71
C GLY A 111 0.73 7.45 -4.10
N GLN A 112 1.66 7.23 -3.16
CA GLN A 112 2.91 6.56 -3.49
C GLN A 112 2.71 5.07 -3.81
N ALA A 113 1.86 4.39 -3.02
CA ALA A 113 1.52 2.98 -3.24
C ALA A 113 0.80 2.79 -4.60
N ILE A 114 -0.13 3.70 -4.91
CA ILE A 114 -0.82 3.74 -6.21
C ILE A 114 0.17 3.92 -7.37
N ALA A 115 1.08 4.89 -7.28
CA ALA A 115 2.07 5.13 -8.34
C ALA A 115 3.00 3.94 -8.56
N LEU A 116 3.43 3.29 -7.47
CA LEU A 116 4.29 2.11 -7.56
C LEU A 116 3.56 0.92 -8.20
N ALA A 117 2.30 0.69 -7.81
CA ALA A 117 1.47 -0.36 -8.39
C ALA A 117 1.25 -0.15 -9.89
N ASP A 118 0.92 1.08 -10.30
CA ASP A 118 0.72 1.45 -11.71
C ASP A 118 1.97 1.19 -12.56
N ARG A 119 3.15 1.59 -12.07
CA ARG A 119 4.44 1.33 -12.75
C ARG A 119 4.78 -0.15 -12.89
N TRP A 120 4.22 -1.00 -12.03
CA TRP A 120 4.39 -2.46 -12.07
C TRP A 120 3.26 -3.19 -12.82
N GLY A 121 2.28 -2.46 -13.34
CA GLY A 121 1.11 -3.06 -13.99
C GLY A 121 0.19 -3.81 -13.01
N ILE A 122 0.25 -3.48 -11.73
CA ILE A 122 -0.58 -4.09 -10.68
C ILE A 122 -1.94 -3.38 -10.64
N PRO A 123 -3.07 -4.10 -10.72
CA PRO A 123 -4.39 -3.49 -10.68
C PRO A 123 -4.68 -2.87 -9.31
N VAL A 124 -5.24 -1.65 -9.32
CA VAL A 124 -5.64 -0.90 -8.12
C VAL A 124 -7.16 -0.76 -8.06
N PHE A 125 -7.78 -1.27 -7.01
CA PHE A 125 -9.20 -1.14 -6.74
C PHE A 125 -9.43 -0.09 -5.64
N ASN A 126 -9.74 1.13 -6.07
CA ASN A 126 -10.08 2.20 -5.13
C ASN A 126 -11.58 2.19 -4.82
N LEU A 127 -11.94 1.88 -3.58
CA LEU A 127 -13.32 1.71 -3.11
C LEU A 127 -14.15 3.00 -3.11
N ALA A 128 -13.55 4.17 -3.38
CA ALA A 128 -14.31 5.38 -3.67
C ALA A 128 -14.96 5.36 -5.06
N ARG A 129 -14.48 4.50 -5.99
CA ARG A 129 -15.09 4.35 -7.31
C ARG A 129 -16.29 3.42 -7.27
N PRO A 130 -17.41 3.79 -7.93
CA PRO A 130 -18.51 2.86 -8.17
C PRO A 130 -18.02 1.61 -8.90
N GLY A 131 -18.47 0.42 -8.49
CA GLY A 131 -18.12 -0.85 -9.14
C GLY A 131 -16.78 -1.46 -8.70
N ALA A 132 -15.97 -0.77 -7.90
CA ALA A 132 -14.64 -1.26 -7.53
C ALA A 132 -14.67 -2.58 -6.74
N LEU A 133 -15.68 -2.75 -5.88
CA LEU A 133 -15.82 -3.96 -5.07
C LEU A 133 -16.26 -5.16 -5.94
N GLU A 134 -17.14 -4.92 -6.90
CA GLU A 134 -17.59 -5.92 -7.87
C GLU A 134 -16.43 -6.38 -8.75
N GLN A 135 -15.65 -5.43 -9.30
CA GLN A 135 -14.47 -5.72 -10.11
C GLN A 135 -13.40 -6.50 -9.33
N LEU A 136 -13.17 -6.13 -8.07
CA LEU A 136 -12.29 -6.88 -7.17
C LEU A 136 -12.82 -8.31 -6.96
N GLY A 137 -14.12 -8.46 -6.72
CA GLY A 137 -14.76 -9.78 -6.57
C GLY A 137 -14.59 -10.66 -7.80
N ASP A 138 -14.71 -10.09 -9.00
CA ASP A 138 -14.52 -10.80 -10.26
C ASP A 138 -13.06 -11.24 -10.44
N LEU A 139 -12.09 -10.37 -10.17
CA LEU A 139 -10.67 -10.72 -10.21
C LEU A 139 -10.34 -11.85 -9.23
N VAL A 140 -10.80 -11.72 -7.98
CA VAL A 140 -10.50 -12.72 -6.95
C VAL A 140 -11.00 -14.09 -7.39
N ARG A 141 -12.22 -14.20 -7.95
CA ARG A 141 -12.74 -15.48 -8.46
C ARG A 141 -11.86 -16.09 -9.55
N GLN A 142 -11.38 -15.29 -10.50
CA GLN A 142 -10.51 -15.75 -11.59
C GLN A 142 -9.14 -16.29 -11.12
N LEU A 143 -8.67 -15.86 -9.96
CA LEU A 143 -7.37 -16.24 -9.41
C LEU A 143 -7.43 -17.47 -8.49
N VAL A 144 -8.62 -17.87 -8.03
CA VAL A 144 -8.81 -19.09 -7.21
C VAL A 144 -9.26 -20.30 -8.02
N ASP A 145 -9.68 -20.09 -9.28
CA ASP A 145 -10.01 -21.13 -10.26
C ASP A 145 -8.75 -21.60 -11.02
#